data_AF-A0A3N0VE85-F1
#
_entry.id   AF-A0A3N0VE85-F1
#
_cell.length_a   1.000
_cell.length_b   1.000
_cell.length_c   1.000
_cell.angle_alpha   90.00
_cell.angle_beta   90.00
_cell.angle_gamma   90.00
#
_symmetry.space_group_name_H-M   'P 1'
#
loop_
_entity.id
_entity.type
_entity.pdbx_description
1 polymer ?
#
loop_
_entity_poly.entity_id
_entity_poly.type
_entity_poly.pdbx_seq_one_letter_code
_entity_poly.pdbx_strand_id
1 'polypeptide(L)' 'MVMKHRLLLGLLMVPLASACSLQPVQPWQRGHLARPEMAWEPDPLLAAYRRHVQFSKEAATGGPVLGGGGCGCN' A
#
# COMPACT_ATOMS: atom_id res chain seq x y z
N MET A 1 17.59 -44.22 -9.22
CA MET A 1 17.73 -42.78 -9.59
C MET A 1 16.56 -41.91 -9.11
N VAL A 2 15.32 -42.42 -9.06
CA VAL A 2 14.11 -41.68 -8.64
C VAL A 2 14.21 -41.02 -7.26
N MET A 3 14.78 -41.67 -6.24
CA MET A 3 14.95 -41.09 -4.89
C MET A 3 15.90 -39.89 -4.85
N LYS A 4 17.00 -39.90 -5.63
CA LYS A 4 17.93 -38.77 -5.70
C LYS A 4 17.28 -37.55 -6.36
N HIS A 5 16.45 -37.76 -7.37
CA HIS A 5 15.68 -36.68 -8.00
C HIS A 5 14.58 -36.13 -7.08
N ARG A 6 13.92 -36.96 -6.27
CA ARG A 6 12.96 -36.49 -5.25
C ARG A 6 13.64 -35.65 -4.16
N LEU A 7 14.84 -36.05 -3.72
CA LEU A 7 15.65 -35.29 -2.77
C LEU A 7 16.12 -33.95 -3.34
N LEU A 8 16.58 -33.93 -4.60
CA LEU A 8 16.96 -32.71 -5.31
C LEU A 8 15.78 -31.76 -5.51
N LEU A 9 14.60 -32.29 -5.85
CA LEU A 9 13.39 -31.49 -6.03
C LEU A 9 12.91 -30.88 -4.71
N GLY A 10 12.98 -31.62 -3.60
CA GLY A 10 12.66 -31.11 -2.28
C GLY A 10 13.60 -29.99 -1.83
N LEU A 11 14.91 -30.13 -2.10
CA LEU A 11 15.91 -29.11 -1.75
C LEU A 11 15.71 -27.81 -2.54
N LEU A 12 15.28 -27.90 -3.79
CA LEU A 12 15.02 -26.72 -4.64
C LEU A 12 13.77 -25.93 -4.22
N MET A 13 12.80 -26.58 -3.55
CA MET A 13 11.52 -25.96 -3.17
C MET A 13 11.60 -25.14 -1.87
N VAL A 14 12.57 -25.39 -0.99
CA VAL A 14 12.77 -24.66 0.28
C VAL A 14 12.97 -23.15 0.09
N PRO A 15 13.83 -22.65 -0.83
CA PRO A 15 14.01 -21.21 -0.99
C PRO A 15 12.81 -20.49 -1.60
N LEU A 16 11.92 -21.18 -2.32
CA LEU A 16 10.70 -20.56 -2.87
C LEU A 16 9.69 -20.19 -1.76
N ALA A 17 9.73 -20.86 -0.61
CA ALA A 17 8.88 -20.54 0.53
C ALA A 17 9.28 -19.24 1.24
N SER A 18 10.49 -18.71 0.98
CA SER A 18 11.00 -17.47 1.59
C SER A 18 10.58 -16.18 0.87
N ALA A 19 9.80 -16.28 -0.22
CA ALA A 19 9.40 -15.13 -1.03
C ALA A 19 8.32 -14.24 -0.39
N CYS A 20 7.63 -14.74 0.64
CA CYS A 20 6.68 -13.95 1.42
C CYS A 20 7.42 -13.21 2.54
N SER A 21 7.36 -11.88 2.57
CA SER A 21 7.92 -11.09 3.66
C SER A 21 7.26 -11.50 4.98
N LEU A 22 8.00 -12.21 5.83
CA LEU A 22 7.52 -12.68 7.14
C LEU A 22 7.44 -11.55 8.17
N GLN A 23 7.97 -10.36 7.84
CA GLN A 23 8.06 -9.25 8.77
C GLN A 23 6.88 -8.28 8.55
N PRO A 24 5.96 -8.15 9.52
CA PRO A 24 4.85 -7.21 9.40
C PRO A 24 5.36 -5.77 9.41
N VAL A 25 4.89 -4.96 8.46
CA VAL A 25 5.18 -3.52 8.42
C VAL A 25 4.41 -2.84 9.55
N GLN A 26 5.14 -2.19 10.44
CA GLN A 26 4.57 -1.47 11.57
C GLN A 26 3.92 -0.15 11.09
N PRO A 27 2.85 0.33 11.74
CA PRO A 27 2.11 1.51 11.28
C PRO A 27 2.97 2.76 11.04
N TRP A 28 3.98 3.02 11.90
CA TRP A 28 4.87 4.18 11.78
C TRP A 28 5.91 4.05 10.65
N GLN A 29 6.20 2.84 10.19
CA GLN A 29 7.13 2.61 9.08
C GLN A 29 6.54 3.11 7.76
N ARG A 30 5.22 3.24 7.67
CA ARG A 30 4.53 3.80 6.49
C ARG A 30 5.06 5.17 6.11
N GLY A 31 5.44 6.02 7.07
CA GLY A 31 5.98 7.35 6.77
C GLY A 31 7.30 7.34 5.99
N HIS A 32 8.07 6.26 6.07
CA HIS A 32 9.37 6.12 5.39
C HIS A 32 9.27 5.23 4.14
N LEU A 33 8.32 4.29 4.13
CA LEU A 33 8.12 3.32 3.04
C LEU A 33 7.16 3.84 1.96
N ALA A 34 6.23 4.72 2.32
CA ALA A 34 5.28 5.29 1.37
C ALA A 34 5.97 6.36 0.52
N ARG A 35 5.83 6.22 -0.81
CA ARG A 35 6.28 7.26 -1.75
C ARG A 35 5.17 8.32 -1.90
N PRO A 36 5.51 9.55 -2.31
CA PRO A 36 4.53 10.61 -2.54
C PRO A 36 3.41 10.19 -3.52
N GLU A 37 3.74 9.40 -4.54
CA GLU A 37 2.79 8.94 -5.56
C GLU A 37 1.80 7.88 -5.04
N MET A 38 2.06 7.28 -3.88
CA MET A 38 1.16 6.32 -3.23
C MET A 38 0.08 7.02 -2.38
N ALA A 39 0.10 8.34 -2.31
CA ALA A 39 -0.97 9.10 -1.68
C ALA A 39 -2.28 8.86 -2.43
N TRP A 40 -3.40 8.80 -1.69
CA TRP A 40 -4.75 8.73 -2.27
C TRP A 40 -5.03 9.87 -3.25
N GLU A 41 -4.38 11.01 -2.99
CA GLU A 41 -4.57 12.22 -3.74
C GLU A 41 -3.21 12.91 -3.93
N PRO A 42 -2.43 12.44 -4.92
CA PRO A 42 -1.03 12.87 -5.11
C PRO A 42 -0.93 14.29 -5.67
N ASP A 43 -1.99 14.80 -6.31
CA ASP A 43 -2.11 16.17 -6.78
C ASP A 43 -3.12 16.96 -5.91
N PRO A 44 -2.64 17.79 -4.97
CA PRO A 44 -3.51 18.52 -4.06
C PRO A 44 -4.35 19.61 -4.75
N LEU A 45 -3.89 20.13 -5.89
CA LEU A 45 -4.62 21.17 -6.63
C LEU A 45 -5.82 20.56 -7.35
N LEU A 46 -5.60 19.45 -8.05
CA LEU A 46 -6.67 18.70 -8.70
C LEU A 46 -7.69 18.18 -7.68
N ALA A 47 -7.22 17.76 -6.52
CA ALA A 47 -8.07 17.36 -5.40
C ALA A 47 -9.00 18.46 -4.92
N ALA A 48 -8.44 19.65 -4.69
CA ALA A 48 -9.19 20.81 -4.24
C ALA A 48 -10.24 21.22 -5.28
N TYR A 49 -9.86 21.20 -6.55
CA TYR A 49 -10.77 21.44 -7.66
C TYR A 49 -11.93 20.44 -7.68
N ARG A 50 -11.65 19.13 -7.61
CA ARG A 50 -12.69 18.08 -7.58
C ARG A 50 -13.62 18.24 -6.38
N ARG A 51 -13.07 18.53 -5.21
CA ARG A 51 -13.86 18.80 -4.00
C ARG A 51 -14.78 20.00 -4.16
N HIS A 52 -14.29 21.08 -4.78
CA HIS A 52 -15.12 22.25 -5.05
C HIS A 52 -16.30 21.91 -5.97
N VAL A 53 -16.03 21.21 -7.08
CA VAL A 53 -17.07 20.77 -8.02
C VAL A 53 -18.09 19.85 -7.31
N GLN A 54 -17.60 18.90 -6.51
CA GLN A 54 -18.45 17.96 -5.78
C GLN A 54 -19.37 18.67 -4.79
N PHE A 55 -18.81 19.59 -4.00
CA PHE A 55 -19.57 20.40 -3.05
C PHE A 55 -20.68 21.20 -3.76
N SER A 56 -20.35 21.84 -4.89
CA SER A 56 -21.34 22.60 -5.66
C SER A 56 -22.45 21.72 -6.24
N LYS A 57 -22.16 20.47 -6.60
CA LYS A 57 -23.13 19.56 -7.22
C LYS A 57 -24.00 18.84 -6.21
N GLU A 58 -23.44 18.46 -5.08
CA GLU A 58 -24.10 17.54 -4.15
C GLU A 58 -24.45 18.17 -2.81
N ALA A 59 -23.98 19.40 -2.53
CA ALA A 59 -24.02 20.04 -1.21
C ALA A 59 -23.50 19.12 -0.08
N ALA A 60 -22.72 18.10 -0.44
CA ALA A 60 -22.21 17.11 0.49
C ALA A 60 -20.98 17.67 1.20
N THR A 61 -21.03 17.64 2.53
CA THR A 61 -19.89 17.98 3.39
C THR A 61 -19.28 16.68 3.92
N GLY A 62 -17.95 16.63 4.02
CA GLY A 62 -17.24 15.41 4.46
C GLY A 62 -16.93 14.42 3.35
N GLY A 63 -16.29 14.89 2.26
CA GLY A 63 -15.74 14.06 1.17
C GLY A 63 -14.89 12.88 1.67
N PRO A 64 -14.48 11.94 0.82
CA PRO A 64 -13.97 10.62 1.21
C PRO A 64 -12.90 10.71 2.31
N VAL A 65 -13.32 10.47 3.56
CA VAL A 65 -12.47 10.40 4.75
C VAL A 65 -12.07 8.95 4.96
N LEU A 66 -11.30 8.42 4.02
CA LEU A 66 -10.44 7.28 4.30
C LEU A 66 -9.10 7.89 4.66
N GLY A 67 -8.78 7.89 5.96
CA GLY A 67 -7.62 8.57 6.55
C GLY A 67 -6.44 8.64 5.59
N GLY A 68 -6.18 9.86 5.10
CA GLY A 68 -5.09 10.12 4.18
C GLY A 68 -3.81 9.54 4.77
N GLY A 69 -3.09 8.75 3.97
CA GLY A 69 -1.81 8.14 4.35
C GLY A 69 -0.67 9.15 4.49
N GLY A 70 -0.92 10.32 5.09
CA GLY A 70 0.11 11.21 5.62
C GLY A 70 0.53 10.76 7.03
N CYS A 71 1.69 11.20 7.51
CA CYS A 71 2.27 10.75 8.78
C CYS A 71 1.45 11.08 10.05
N GLY A 72 0.26 11.67 9.93
CA GLY A 72 -0.55 12.07 11.10
C GLY A 72 0.16 13.08 12.01
N CYS A 73 1.26 13.69 11.56
CA CYS A 73 1.97 14.71 12.28
C CYS A 73 1.22 16.04 12.07
N ASN A 74 0.37 16.41 13.03
CA ASN A 74 0.17 17.82 13.36
C ASN A 74 1.43 18.34 14.03
#